data_AF-A0A0K8UIM5-F1
#
_entry.id   AF-A0A0K8UIM5-F1
#
_cell.length_a   1.000
_cell.length_b   1.000
_cell.length_c   1.000
_cell.angle_alpha   90.00
_cell.angle_beta   90.00
_cell.angle_gamma   90.00
#
_symmetry.space_group_name_H-M   'P 1'
#
loop_
_entity.id
_entity.type
_entity.pdbx_description
1 polymer ?
#
loop_
_entity_poly.entity_id
_entity_poly.type
_entity_poly.pdbx_seq_one_letter_code
_entity_poly.pdbx_strand_id
1 'polypeptide(L)'
;MAEVEVEQIVEVTDEVSKDKEEDEVEDQPRRMLFPTGLDKDSIREAYEDVRSDQTDTDWAVFKFQNCTITCTARGQGFEEFREQFGENDRAFGYIRIQMGDEMSKRQKFIFLTWIGQYVGVLPRAKMSTDKALIREVLSVSIR
;
A
#
# COMPACT_ATOMS: atom_id res chain seq x y z
N MET A 1 13.42 -13.14 5.02
CA MET A 1 13.20 -13.61 3.64
C MET A 1 11.76 -13.30 3.28
N ALA A 2 11.51 -12.59 2.19
CA ALA A 2 10.16 -12.22 1.75
C ALA A 2 9.74 -13.21 0.66
N GLU A 3 8.60 -13.87 0.85
CA GLU A 3 8.05 -14.85 -0.10
C GLU A 3 7.04 -14.20 -1.05
N VAL A 4 7.00 -14.70 -2.29
CA VAL A 4 6.10 -14.31 -3.39
C VAL A 4 5.12 -15.47 -3.62
N GLU A 5 3.81 -15.16 -3.67
CA GLU A 5 2.70 -16.13 -3.76
C GLU A 5 2.49 -16.73 -5.16
N VAL A 6 1.88 -17.93 -5.20
CA VAL A 6 0.98 -18.38 -6.28
C VAL A 6 -0.19 -19.20 -5.69
N GLU A 7 -1.44 -18.84 -6.03
CA GLU A 7 -2.72 -19.44 -5.62
C GLU A 7 -3.08 -20.76 -6.34
N GLN A 8 -3.96 -21.59 -5.72
CA GLN A 8 -5.07 -22.29 -6.41
C GLN A 8 -6.29 -22.53 -5.48
N ILE A 9 -7.44 -22.74 -6.11
CA ILE A 9 -8.84 -22.39 -5.75
C ILE A 9 -9.69 -23.61 -5.31
N VAL A 10 -10.50 -23.40 -4.26
CA VAL A 10 -11.87 -23.88 -3.87
C VAL A 10 -12.38 -25.28 -4.25
N GLU A 11 -12.98 -25.98 -3.27
CA GLU A 11 -14.28 -26.69 -3.41
C GLU A 11 -14.99 -26.86 -2.04
N VAL A 12 -16.32 -26.65 -2.02
CA VAL A 12 -17.24 -26.78 -0.87
C VAL A 12 -18.11 -28.03 -1.07
N THR A 13 -18.41 -28.79 -0.01
CA THR A 13 -19.66 -29.56 0.21
C THR A 13 -19.73 -29.97 1.70
N ASP A 14 -20.63 -29.39 2.48
CA ASP A 14 -21.94 -29.91 2.97
C ASP A 14 -21.85 -30.99 4.08
N GLU A 15 -22.32 -30.66 5.31
CA GLU A 15 -23.57 -31.18 5.92
C GLU A 15 -23.70 -30.80 7.42
N VAL A 16 -24.97 -30.75 7.84
CA VAL A 16 -25.54 -30.11 9.03
C VAL A 16 -25.49 -30.99 10.28
N SER A 17 -25.29 -30.40 11.46
CA SER A 17 -25.98 -30.84 12.68
C SER A 17 -26.24 -29.66 13.61
N LYS A 18 -27.51 -29.57 14.01
CA LYS A 18 -28.19 -28.47 14.69
C LYS A 18 -28.34 -28.86 16.15
N ASP A 19 -27.67 -28.16 17.05
CA ASP A 19 -28.05 -28.08 18.46
C ASP A 19 -28.09 -26.61 18.88
N LYS A 20 -29.24 -26.21 19.39
CA LYS A 20 -29.57 -24.86 19.82
C LYS A 20 -29.10 -24.69 21.27
N GLU A 21 -28.26 -23.70 21.49
CA GLU A 21 -28.09 -23.07 22.79
C GLU A 21 -28.22 -21.55 22.54
N GLU A 22 -29.35 -20.99 22.96
CA GLU A 22 -29.65 -19.57 22.85
C GLU A 22 -28.95 -18.87 24.00
N ASP A 23 -27.65 -18.62 23.85
CA ASP A 23 -26.93 -17.60 24.61
C ASP A 23 -27.17 -16.26 23.92
N GLU A 24 -27.73 -15.29 24.64
CA GLU A 24 -27.81 -13.90 24.20
C GLU A 24 -26.38 -13.33 24.09
N VAL A 25 -25.73 -13.58 22.96
CA VAL A 25 -24.51 -12.88 22.57
C VAL A 25 -24.93 -11.51 22.07
N GLU A 26 -24.75 -10.50 22.91
CA GLU A 26 -24.79 -9.09 22.55
C GLU A 26 -24.02 -8.92 21.23
N ASP A 27 -24.74 -8.62 20.12
CA ASP A 27 -24.18 -8.46 18.77
C ASP A 27 -23.28 -7.22 18.76
N GLN A 28 -22.06 -7.41 19.26
CA GLN A 28 -21.00 -6.45 19.07
C GLN A 28 -20.73 -6.41 17.57
N PRO A 29 -20.81 -5.24 16.93
CA PRO A 29 -20.73 -5.15 15.49
C PRO A 29 -19.42 -5.81 15.04
N ARG A 30 -19.54 -6.90 14.29
CA ARG A 30 -18.45 -7.55 13.56
C ARG A 30 -17.65 -6.40 12.95
N ARG A 31 -16.44 -6.11 13.47
CA ARG A 31 -15.67 -4.90 13.14
C ARG A 31 -15.76 -4.66 11.65
N MET A 32 -16.64 -3.73 11.25
CA MET A 32 -16.91 -3.51 9.84
C MET A 32 -15.58 -3.12 9.21
N LEU A 33 -15.19 -3.80 8.12
CA LEU A 33 -14.07 -3.34 7.33
C LEU A 33 -14.47 -1.97 6.77
N PHE A 34 -13.97 -0.91 7.39
CA PHE A 34 -14.13 0.43 6.89
C PHE A 34 -13.51 0.50 5.47
N PRO A 35 -14.24 1.03 4.47
CA PRO A 35 -13.67 1.26 3.15
C PRO A 35 -12.39 2.10 3.25
N THR A 36 -11.40 1.77 2.42
CA THR A 36 -10.16 2.57 2.39
C THR A 36 -10.45 3.86 1.63
N GLY A 37 -10.27 5.01 2.29
CA GLY A 37 -10.30 6.32 1.66
C GLY A 37 -8.96 6.64 0.98
N LEU A 38 -8.98 7.54 0.01
CA LEU A 38 -7.78 8.10 -0.59
C LEU A 38 -7.83 9.63 -0.52
N ASP A 39 -6.77 10.23 -0.02
CA ASP A 39 -6.48 11.64 -0.26
C ASP A 39 -5.81 11.76 -1.64
N LYS A 40 -6.64 11.77 -2.68
CA LYS A 40 -6.20 11.73 -4.09
C LYS A 40 -5.31 12.91 -4.46
N ASP A 41 -5.53 14.07 -3.85
CA ASP A 41 -4.81 15.29 -4.19
C ASP A 41 -3.39 15.25 -3.61
N SER A 42 -3.24 14.86 -2.33
CA SER A 42 -1.91 14.67 -1.73
C SER A 42 -1.08 13.60 -2.47
N ILE A 43 -1.73 12.50 -2.89
CA ILE A 43 -1.08 11.40 -3.60
C ILE A 43 -0.63 11.87 -4.98
N ARG A 44 -1.48 12.60 -5.70
CA ARG A 44 -1.17 13.12 -7.04
C ARG A 44 -0.07 14.17 -6.98
N GLU A 45 -0.16 15.14 -6.07
CA GLU A 45 0.87 16.17 -5.92
C GLU A 45 2.24 15.54 -5.65
N ALA A 46 2.31 14.59 -4.71
CA ALA A 46 3.56 13.91 -4.38
C ALA A 46 4.10 13.05 -5.53
N TYR A 47 3.22 12.41 -6.30
CA TYR A 47 3.60 11.65 -7.48
C TYR A 47 4.17 12.55 -8.60
N GLU A 48 3.51 13.68 -8.88
CA GLU A 48 3.99 14.65 -9.88
C GLU A 48 5.29 15.30 -9.46
N ASP A 49 5.47 15.56 -8.16
CA ASP A 49 6.72 16.06 -7.60
C ASP A 49 7.88 15.09 -7.85
N VAL A 50 7.70 13.79 -7.54
CA VAL A 50 8.74 12.76 -7.83
C VAL A 50 9.00 12.60 -9.34
N ARG A 51 7.99 12.84 -10.18
CA ARG A 51 8.10 12.77 -11.65
C ARG A 51 8.81 13.98 -12.25
N SER A 52 8.77 15.12 -11.56
CA SER A 52 9.30 16.37 -12.08
C SER A 52 10.82 16.36 -12.10
N ASP A 53 11.41 16.69 -13.25
CA ASP A 53 12.84 16.97 -13.37
C ASP A 53 13.22 18.34 -12.79
N GLN A 54 12.23 19.14 -12.35
CA GLN A 54 12.43 20.48 -11.80
C GLN A 54 12.55 20.49 -10.28
N THR A 55 12.32 19.35 -9.63
CA THR A 55 12.44 19.23 -8.18
C THR A 55 13.41 18.11 -7.83
N ASP A 56 14.08 18.31 -6.69
CA ASP A 56 15.06 17.35 -6.17
C ASP A 56 14.37 16.20 -5.41
N THR A 57 13.04 16.17 -5.37
CA THR A 57 12.26 15.09 -4.73
C THR A 57 12.48 13.77 -5.47
N ASP A 58 13.14 12.82 -4.82
CA ASP A 58 13.38 11.50 -5.38
C ASP A 58 12.31 10.49 -5.00
N TRP A 59 11.62 10.70 -3.87
CA TRP A 59 10.66 9.73 -3.38
C TRP A 59 9.49 10.36 -2.62
N ALA A 60 8.40 9.60 -2.56
CA ALA A 60 7.21 9.87 -1.78
C ALA A 60 6.76 8.58 -1.06
N VAL A 61 6.18 8.75 0.13
CA VAL A 61 5.64 7.66 0.95
C VAL A 61 4.18 7.92 1.29
N PHE A 62 3.36 6.90 1.08
CA PHE A 62 1.93 6.91 1.36
C PHE A 62 1.62 5.95 2.50
N LYS A 63 1.05 6.47 3.59
CA LYS A 63 0.65 5.67 4.76
C LYS A 63 -0.82 5.89 5.10
N PHE A 64 -1.32 5.03 5.97
CA PHE A 64 -2.69 5.09 6.48
C PHE A 64 -2.76 6.09 7.62
N GLN A 65 -3.51 7.17 7.42
CA GLN A 65 -4.04 7.99 8.51
C GLN A 65 -5.49 7.54 8.75
N ASN A 66 -5.71 6.82 9.85
CA ASN A 66 -6.95 6.10 10.13
C ASN A 66 -7.28 5.08 9.02
N CYS A 67 -8.34 5.35 8.25
CA CYS A 67 -8.78 4.53 7.11
C CYS A 67 -8.46 5.17 5.75
N THR A 68 -7.75 6.30 5.73
CA THR A 68 -7.43 7.05 4.52
C THR A 68 -5.95 6.97 4.21
N ILE A 69 -5.60 6.66 2.96
CA ILE A 69 -4.22 6.72 2.49
C ILE A 69 -3.93 8.14 2.02
N THR A 70 -2.84 8.71 2.53
CA THR A 70 -2.37 10.06 2.18
C THR A 70 -0.84 10.07 2.08
N CYS A 71 -0.29 11.08 1.41
CA CYS A 71 1.15 11.32 1.40
C CYS A 71 1.62 11.75 2.80
N THR A 72 2.51 10.98 3.41
CA THR A 72 3.04 11.29 4.75
C THR A 72 4.46 11.81 4.73
N ALA A 73 5.23 11.52 3.70
CA ALA A 73 6.61 11.99 3.58
C ALA A 73 7.04 12.08 2.11
N ARG A 74 7.97 13.01 1.85
CA ARG A 74 8.70 13.19 0.59
C ARG A 74 10.13 13.55 0.92
N GLY A 75 11.06 13.25 0.04
CA GLY A 75 12.46 13.61 0.25
C GLY A 75 13.40 13.14 -0.84
N GLN A 76 14.68 13.14 -0.51
CA GLN A 76 15.77 12.81 -1.43
C GLN A 76 16.57 11.63 -0.90
N GLY A 77 17.21 10.89 -1.79
CA GLY A 77 18.11 9.82 -1.38
C GLY A 77 17.43 8.58 -0.80
N PHE A 78 18.08 7.43 -0.99
CA PHE A 78 17.51 6.13 -0.62
C PHE A 78 17.52 5.86 0.89
N GLU A 79 18.44 6.46 1.64
CA GLU A 79 18.57 6.23 3.08
C GLU A 79 17.37 6.78 3.85
N GLU A 80 17.03 8.05 3.63
CA GLU A 80 15.83 8.68 4.22
C GLU A 80 14.54 7.96 3.81
N PHE A 81 14.47 7.49 2.56
CA PHE A 81 13.33 6.71 2.08
C PHE A 81 13.16 5.41 2.88
N ARG A 82 14.25 4.68 3.11
CA ARG A 82 14.22 3.41 3.85
C ARG A 82 13.75 3.60 5.29
N GLU A 83 14.13 4.70 5.93
CA GLU A 83 13.74 5.03 7.32
C GLU A 83 12.22 5.23 7.48
N GLN A 84 11.50 5.47 6.38
CA GLN A 84 10.04 5.59 6.41
C GLN A 84 9.32 4.26 6.63
N PHE A 85 10.00 3.11 6.58
CA PHE A 85 9.36 1.80 6.60
C PHE A 85 9.68 1.01 7.87
N GLY A 86 8.75 1.03 8.83
CA GLY A 86 8.85 0.28 10.09
C GLY A 86 8.28 -1.14 10.02
N GLU A 87 8.69 -1.98 10.98
CA GLU A 87 8.25 -3.38 11.08
C GLU A 87 6.76 -3.56 11.44
N ASN A 88 6.12 -2.52 11.97
CA ASN A 88 4.69 -2.49 12.29
C ASN A 88 3.88 -1.76 11.21
N ASP A 89 4.55 -1.17 10.22
CA ASP A 89 3.92 -0.30 9.24
C ASP A 89 3.48 -1.08 8.00
N ARG A 90 2.39 -0.62 7.43
CA ARG A 90 2.00 -0.93 6.06
C ARG A 90 1.97 0.38 5.27
N ALA A 91 2.66 0.41 4.14
CA ALA A 91 2.91 1.64 3.41
C ALA A 91 3.13 1.36 1.93
N PHE A 92 3.02 2.41 1.14
CA PHE A 92 3.41 2.40 -0.26
C PHE A 92 4.49 3.43 -0.48
N GLY A 93 5.46 3.11 -1.33
CA GLY A 93 6.53 4.02 -1.71
C GLY A 93 6.54 4.25 -3.20
N TYR A 94 6.89 5.45 -3.61
CA TYR A 94 7.18 5.78 -4.99
C TYR A 94 8.54 6.46 -5.06
N ILE A 95 9.47 5.91 -5.82
CA ILE A 95 10.85 6.39 -5.87
C ILE A 95 11.37 6.43 -7.30
N ARG A 96 12.08 7.52 -7.61
CA ARG A 96 12.90 7.72 -8.79
C ARG A 96 14.33 7.28 -8.49
N ILE A 97 14.87 6.40 -9.34
CA ILE A 97 16.27 5.98 -9.28
C ILE A 97 16.92 6.35 -10.61
N GLN A 98 17.99 7.14 -10.54
CA GLN A 98 18.86 7.35 -11.68
C GLN A 98 19.79 6.15 -11.82
N MET A 99 19.71 5.45 -12.96
CA MET A 99 20.67 4.41 -13.31
C MET A 99 21.28 4.70 -14.68
N GLY A 100 22.58 4.50 -14.80
CA GLY A 100 23.31 4.73 -16.04
C GLY A 100 24.75 5.15 -15.79
N ASP A 101 25.56 5.06 -16.84
CA ASP A 101 26.89 5.66 -16.89
C ASP A 101 26.81 7.10 -17.41
N GLU A 102 27.98 7.74 -17.53
CA GLU A 102 28.15 9.15 -17.90
C GLU A 102 27.47 9.52 -19.24
N MET A 103 27.19 8.54 -20.10
CA MET A 103 26.58 8.75 -21.42
C MET A 103 25.12 8.28 -21.52
N SER A 104 24.55 7.62 -20.50
CA SER A 104 23.16 7.15 -20.53
C SER A 104 22.46 7.09 -19.17
N LYS A 105 22.34 8.24 -18.49
CA LYS A 105 21.48 8.34 -17.30
C LYS A 105 20.01 8.20 -17.72
N ARG A 106 19.36 7.14 -17.26
CA ARG A 106 17.91 6.92 -17.42
C ARG A 106 17.27 6.86 -16.06
N GLN A 107 16.22 7.65 -15.88
CA GLN A 107 15.41 7.57 -14.69
C GLN A 107 14.50 6.35 -14.77
N LYS A 108 14.44 5.60 -13.68
CA LYS A 108 13.46 4.54 -13.48
C LYS A 108 12.60 4.90 -12.29
N PHE A 109 11.32 4.59 -12.39
CA PHE A 109 10.37 4.80 -11.30
C PHE A 109 9.91 3.46 -10.75
N ILE A 110 9.91 3.34 -9.44
CA ILE A 110 9.54 2.12 -8.72
C ILE A 110 8.38 2.44 -7.81
N PHE A 111 7.33 1.61 -7.90
CA PHE A 111 6.23 1.60 -6.94
C PHE A 111 6.41 0.41 -5.99
N LEU A 112 6.69 0.71 -4.73
CA LEU A 112 6.96 -0.24 -3.65
C LEU A 112 5.70 -0.45 -2.82
N THR A 113 5.45 -1.69 -2.40
CA THR A 113 4.48 -2.03 -1.36
C THR A 113 5.24 -2.59 -0.17
N TRP A 114 5.06 -1.98 1.00
CA TRP A 114 5.69 -2.38 2.24
C TRP A 114 4.66 -2.95 3.21
N ILE A 115 4.97 -4.11 3.76
CA ILE A 115 4.20 -4.77 4.81
C ILE A 115 5.19 -5.23 5.87
N GLY A 116 5.22 -4.53 6.99
CA GLY A 116 6.05 -4.88 8.12
C GLY A 116 5.70 -6.26 8.69
N GLN A 117 6.70 -6.94 9.26
CA GLN A 117 6.56 -8.30 9.78
C GLN A 117 5.48 -8.45 10.85
N TYR A 118 5.22 -7.39 11.62
CA TYR A 118 4.24 -7.36 12.72
C TYR A 118 2.86 -6.82 12.30
N VAL A 119 2.66 -6.53 11.02
CA VAL A 119 1.33 -6.16 10.50
C VAL A 119 0.40 -7.37 10.57
N GLY A 120 -0.74 -7.20 11.25
CA GLY A 120 -1.77 -8.23 11.41
C GLY A 120 -2.36 -8.73 10.08
N VAL A 121 -2.95 -9.93 10.11
CA VAL A 121 -3.44 -10.66 8.93
C VAL A 121 -4.44 -9.85 8.11
N LEU A 122 -5.42 -9.22 8.75
CA LEU A 122 -6.48 -8.51 8.04
C LEU A 122 -5.96 -7.21 7.34
N PRO A 123 -5.22 -6.32 8.02
CA PRO A 123 -4.54 -5.20 7.37
C PRO A 123 -3.61 -5.62 6.23
N ARG A 124 -2.96 -6.78 6.33
CA ARG A 124 -2.09 -7.37 5.30
C ARG A 124 -2.89 -7.83 4.09
N ALA A 125 -3.97 -8.58 4.29
CA ALA A 125 -4.84 -9.05 3.21
C ALA A 125 -5.43 -7.88 2.41
N LYS A 126 -5.71 -6.75 3.05
CA LYS A 126 -6.24 -5.56 2.39
C LYS A 126 -5.25 -4.86 1.45
N MET A 127 -3.93 -5.11 1.61
CA MET A 127 -2.90 -4.41 0.83
C MET A 127 -3.03 -4.59 -0.68
N SER A 128 -3.51 -5.74 -1.15
CA SER A 128 -3.73 -5.97 -2.59
C SER A 128 -4.81 -5.05 -3.17
N THR A 129 -5.89 -4.85 -2.41
CA THR A 129 -6.99 -3.94 -2.77
C THR A 129 -6.54 -2.48 -2.66
N ASP A 130 -5.89 -2.12 -1.55
CA ASP A 130 -5.38 -0.76 -1.30
C ASP A 130 -4.34 -0.34 -2.36
N LYS A 131 -3.51 -1.29 -2.83
CA LYS A 131 -2.58 -1.09 -3.94
C LYS A 131 -3.28 -0.72 -5.25
N ALA A 132 -4.39 -1.39 -5.58
CA ALA A 132 -5.14 -1.13 -6.80
C ALA A 132 -5.73 0.30 -6.77
N LEU A 133 -6.25 0.72 -5.62
CA LEU A 133 -6.78 2.06 -5.39
C LEU A 133 -5.74 3.16 -5.64
N ILE A 134 -4.52 3.00 -5.11
CA ILE A 134 -3.44 3.98 -5.36
C ILE A 134 -3.04 3.98 -6.83
N ARG A 135 -2.89 2.80 -7.43
CA ARG A 135 -2.50 2.70 -8.85
C ARG A 135 -3.49 3.38 -9.78
N GLU A 136 -4.78 3.36 -9.47
CA GLU A 136 -5.78 4.13 -10.23
C GLU A 136 -5.42 5.61 -10.26
N VAL A 137 -5.06 6.21 -9.12
CA VAL A 137 -4.64 7.62 -9.03
C VAL A 137 -3.38 7.88 -9.85
N LEU A 138 -2.38 7.00 -9.76
CA LEU A 138 -1.08 7.18 -10.45
C LEU A 138 -1.17 6.92 -11.97
N SER A 139 -2.11 6.08 -12.41
CA SER A 139 -2.24 5.67 -13.82
C SER A 139 -2.79 6.77 -14.73
N VAL A 140 -3.53 7.74 -14.17
CA VAL A 140 -4.16 8.81 -14.96
C VAL A 140 -3.13 9.72 -15.64
N SER A 141 -1.92 9.85 -15.08
CA SER A 141 -0.85 10.70 -15.63
C SER A 141 0.01 10.05 -16.73
N ILE A 142 -0.39 8.89 -17.30
CA ILE A 142 0.35 8.20 -18.38
C ILE A 142 -0.41 8.30 -19.72
N ARG A 143 -0.99 9.46 -20.05
CA ARG A 143 -1.57 9.71 -21.38
C ARG A 143 -0.84 10.82 -22.11
#